data_AF-A0A821G864-F1
#
_entry.id   AF-A0A821G864-F1
#
_cell.length_a   1.000
_cell.length_b   1.000
_cell.length_c   1.000
_cell.angle_alpha   90.00
_cell.angle_beta   90.00
_cell.angle_gamma   90.00
#
_symmetry.space_group_name_H-M   'P 1'
#
loop_
_entity.id
_entity.type
_entity.pdbx_description
1 polymer ?
#
loop_
_entity_poly.entity_id
_entity_poly.type
_entity_poly.pdbx_seq_one_letter_code
_entity_poly.pdbx_strand_id
1 'polypeptide(L)' 'MTDFISRNEFSNVIKFLLDGENGIDDINETYIDEVTSTMDLDKNGKIDVNEFL' A
#
# COMPACT_ATOMS: atom_id res chain seq x y z
N MET A 1 14.09 -13.39 -8.11
CA MET A 1 13.41 -12.15 -7.71
C MET A 1 12.00 -12.55 -7.30
N THR A 2 11.46 -11.94 -6.25
CA THR A 2 10.03 -12.05 -5.94
C THR A 2 9.30 -11.08 -6.86
N ASP A 3 8.32 -11.57 -7.62
CA ASP A 3 7.54 -10.77 -8.59
C ASP A 3 6.34 -10.07 -7.93
N PHE A 4 6.39 -9.92 -6.61
CA PHE A 4 5.34 -9.38 -5.76
C PHE A 4 5.94 -8.61 -4.58
N ILE A 5 5.15 -7.71 -4.02
CA ILE A 5 5.38 -7.12 -2.70
C ILE A 5 4.29 -7.57 -1.74
N SER A 6 4.60 -7.73 -0.47
CA SER A 6 3.57 -7.97 0.54
C SER A 6 2.73 -6.72 0.77
N ARG A 7 1.49 -6.90 1.28
CA ARG A 7 0.66 -5.78 1.74
C ARG A 7 1.38 -4.86 2.73
N ASN A 8 2.21 -5.43 3.62
CA ASN A 8 2.98 -4.63 4.59
C ASN A 8 4.05 -3.77 3.92
N GLU A 9 4.76 -4.33 2.93
CA GLU A 9 5.75 -3.57 2.16
C GLU A 9 5.10 -2.44 1.38
N PHE A 10 3.94 -2.68 0.76
CA PHE A 10 3.18 -1.64 0.08
C PHE A 10 2.67 -0.57 1.03
N SER A 11 2.08 -0.96 2.17
CA SER A 11 1.63 -0.05 3.21
C SER A 11 2.75 0.90 3.66
N ASN A 12 3.97 0.38 3.87
CA ASN A 12 5.13 1.19 4.22
C ASN A 12 5.51 2.21 3.14
N VAL A 13 5.41 1.83 1.86
CA VAL A 13 5.66 2.75 0.73
C VAL A 13 4.61 3.85 0.68
N ILE A 14 3.33 3.52 0.84
CA ILE A 14 2.25 4.52 0.83
C ILE A 14 2.39 5.47 2.03
N LYS A 15 2.71 4.95 3.22
CA LYS A 15 3.03 5.79 4.39
C LYS A 15 4.15 6.77 4.10
N PHE A 16 5.27 6.29 3.53
CA PHE A 16 6.40 7.15 3.17
C PHE A 16 6.03 8.24 2.15
N LEU A 17 5.24 7.90 1.13
CA LEU A 17 4.80 8.87 0.11
C LEU A 17 3.89 9.96 0.69
N LEU A 18 2.99 9.57 1.60
CA LEU A 18 2.00 10.49 2.19
C LEU A 18 2.59 11.32 3.35
N ASP A 19 3.59 10.80 4.06
CA ASP A 19 4.32 11.52 5.12
C ASP A 19 5.02 12.79 4.58
N GLY A 20 5.43 12.75 3.31
CA GLY A 20 6.13 13.86 2.65
C GLY A 20 5.24 14.95 2.06
N GLU A 21 3.93 14.74 1.91
CA GLU A 21 3.13 15.61 1.03
C GLU A 21 2.64 16.91 1.67
N ASN A 22 2.26 17.03 2.95
CA ASN A 22 1.78 18.33 3.50
C ASN A 22 1.49 18.35 5.01
N GLY A 23 2.37 17.84 5.88
CA GLY A 23 2.17 17.97 7.34
C GLY A 23 0.81 17.46 7.81
N ILE A 24 0.32 16.39 7.18
CA ILE A 24 -0.91 15.72 7.59
C ILE A 24 -0.54 14.95 8.86
N ASP A 25 -0.70 15.60 10.00
CA ASP A 25 -0.44 15.10 11.36
C ASP A 25 -1.24 13.84 11.74
N ASP A 26 -1.95 13.20 10.81
CA ASP A 26 -2.54 11.88 10.99
C ASP A 26 -2.67 11.22 9.61
N ILE A 27 -1.64 10.49 9.17
CA ILE A 27 -1.83 9.46 8.16
C ILE A 27 -2.84 8.48 8.77
N ASN A 28 -4.10 8.58 8.35
CA ASN A 28 -5.15 7.70 8.83
C ASN A 28 -4.79 6.26 8.43
N GLU A 29 -4.42 5.43 9.40
CA GLU A 29 -4.12 4.01 9.19
C GLU A 29 -5.26 3.29 8.44
N THR A 30 -6.51 3.72 8.65
CA THR A 30 -7.68 3.21 7.90
C THR A 30 -7.56 3.49 6.40
N TYR A 31 -7.09 4.68 6.02
CA TYR A 31 -6.89 5.04 4.61
C TYR A 31 -5.77 4.22 3.98
N ILE A 32 -4.67 4.00 4.72
CA ILE A 32 -3.58 3.13 4.26
C ILE A 32 -4.09 1.70 4.06
N ASP A 33 -4.87 1.19 4.99
CA ASP A 33 -5.46 -0.16 4.90
C ASP A 33 -6.44 -0.29 3.73
N GLU A 34 -7.25 0.74 3.48
CA GLU A 34 -8.15 0.79 2.32
C GLU A 34 -7.36 0.75 1.02
N VAL A 35 -6.39 1.66 0.84
CA VAL A 35 -5.55 1.72 -0.37
C VAL A 35 -4.78 0.41 -0.57
N THR A 36 -4.18 -0.12 0.50
CA THR A 36 -3.45 -1.39 0.45
C THR A 36 -4.37 -2.56 0.11
N SER A 37 -5.60 -2.57 0.63
CA SER A 37 -6.59 -3.62 0.33
C SER A 37 -7.17 -3.49 -1.08
N THR A 38 -7.25 -2.29 -1.65
CA THR A 38 -7.72 -2.12 -3.04
C THR A 38 -6.71 -2.58 -4.08
N MET A 39 -5.43 -2.65 -3.71
CA MET A 39 -4.36 -3.09 -4.61
C MET A 39 -4.14 -4.61 -4.59
N ASP A 40 -4.53 -5.30 -3.51
CA ASP A 40 -4.56 -6.77 -3.42
C ASP A 40 -5.90 -7.28 -3.99
N LEU A 41 -6.02 -7.30 -5.32
CA LEU A 41 -7.25 -7.57 -6.06
C LEU A 41 -7.74 -9.01 -5.85
N ASP A 42 -6.81 -9.96 -5.83
CA ASP A 42 -7.11 -11.38 -5.64
C ASP A 42 -7.22 -11.78 -4.15
N LYS A 43 -6.84 -10.88 -3.24
CA LYS A 43 -6.91 -11.01 -1.77
C LYS A 43 -5.99 -12.10 -1.22
N ASN A 44 -4.86 -12.34 -1.88
CA ASN A 44 -3.88 -13.35 -1.46
C ASN A 44 -2.85 -12.80 -0.44
N GLY A 45 -2.90 -11.49 -0.13
CA GLY A 45 -1.98 -10.82 0.79
C GLY A 45 -0.67 -10.32 0.15
N LYS A 46 -0.55 -10.46 -1.16
CA LYS A 46 0.54 -9.97 -2.00
C LYS A 46 -0.04 -9.04 -3.06
N ILE A 47 0.79 -8.15 -3.54
CA ILE A 47 0.48 -7.26 -4.65
C ILE A 47 1.46 -7.60 -5.76
N ASP A 48 0.95 -8.32 -6.77
CA ASP A 48 1.70 -8.76 -7.94
C ASP A 48 1.79 -7.64 -8.98
N VAL A 49 2.75 -7.73 -9.91
CA VAL A 49 2.93 -6.73 -11.00
C VAL A 49 1.63 -6.50 -11.81
N ASN A 50 0.81 -7.53 -11.97
CA ASN A 50 -0.46 -7.44 -12.70
C ASN A 50 -1.56 -6.68 -11.95
N GLU A 51 -1.34 -6.34 -10.69
CA GLU A 51 -2.28 -5.57 -9.85
C GLU A 51 -1.90 -4.08 -9.79
N PHE A 52 -0.76 -3.68 -10.39
CA PHE A 52 -0.34 -2.29 -10.59
C PHE A 52 -0.84 -1.70 -11.93
N LEU A 53 -2.13 -1.88 -12.24
CA LEU A 53 -2.75 -1.42 -13.50
C LEU A 53 -3.14 0.07 -13.47
#